data_AF-A0A5D2B7R2-F1
#
_entry.id   AF-A0A5D2B7R2-F1
#
_cell.length_a   1.000
_cell.length_b   1.000
_cell.length_c   1.000
_cell.angle_alpha   90.00
_cell.angle_beta   90.00
_cell.angle_gamma   90.00
#
_symmetry.space_group_name_H-M   'P 1'
#
loop_
_entity.id
_entity.type
_entity.pdbx_description
1 polymer ?
#
loop_
_entity_poly.entity_id
_entity_poly.type
_entity_poly.pdbx_seq_one_letter_code
_entity_poly.pdbx_strand_id
1 'polypeptide(L)'
;MDLDLSKSFKLGDRSLYALSHGCRNLTKLNISGCTSFSDEGLEYLTKFCRKLKILNLCGCVKAATDCALQAIGQNCNMLHSLNLGWCDNVGDLRVTSLAYGCPDLRCLDLCGCVRITDRAMYSLAHSRVKNKASIWQPMMGRYDEEGLRSLNISQYTALTPSAVQHYVTRSPLFTPALEGIPSS
;
A
#
# COMPACT_ATOMS: atom_id res chain seq x y z
N MET A 1 -11.84 -9.81 11.43
CA MET A 1 -11.19 -9.69 12.74
C MET A 1 -10.17 -8.57 12.64
N ASP A 2 -10.17 -7.67 13.61
CA ASP A 2 -9.33 -6.48 13.63
C ASP A 2 -8.36 -6.59 14.81
N LEU A 3 -7.08 -6.38 14.56
CA LEU A 3 -6.03 -6.55 15.58
C LEU A 3 -5.05 -5.38 15.54
N ASP A 4 -4.80 -4.78 16.70
CA ASP A 4 -3.81 -3.73 16.89
C ASP A 4 -2.71 -4.20 17.85
N LEU A 5 -1.48 -4.20 17.36
CA LEU A 5 -0.26 -4.54 18.08
C LEU A 5 0.80 -3.44 17.88
N SER A 6 0.37 -2.23 17.51
CA SER A 6 1.26 -1.10 17.22
C SER A 6 2.20 -0.78 18.39
N LYS A 7 3.42 -0.32 18.05
CA LYS A 7 4.50 0.05 18.97
C LYS A 7 4.93 -1.06 19.93
N SER A 8 4.58 -2.31 19.62
CA SER A 8 5.02 -3.46 20.41
C SER A 8 6.45 -3.84 20.04
N PHE A 9 7.40 -3.52 20.92
CA PHE A 9 8.81 -3.92 20.78
C PHE A 9 9.05 -5.44 20.92
N LYS A 10 8.01 -6.20 21.30
CA LYS A 10 8.07 -7.67 21.41
C LYS A 10 7.53 -8.37 20.16
N LEU A 11 6.96 -7.61 19.22
CA LEU A 11 6.44 -8.17 17.97
C LEU A 11 7.61 -8.51 17.04
N GLY A 12 8.02 -9.78 17.06
CA GLY A 12 8.98 -10.34 16.11
C GLY A 12 8.38 -11.44 15.24
N ASP A 13 9.19 -12.05 14.38
CA ASP A 13 8.70 -13.00 13.37
C ASP A 13 7.93 -14.16 13.99
N ARG A 14 8.38 -14.72 15.12
CA ARG A 14 7.65 -15.77 15.86
C ARG A 14 6.21 -15.37 16.21
N SER A 15 5.98 -14.10 16.51
CA SER A 15 4.65 -13.57 16.77
C SER A 15 3.82 -13.51 15.47
N LEU A 16 4.41 -13.07 14.37
CA LEU A 16 3.76 -13.06 13.05
C LEU A 16 3.42 -14.49 12.58
N TYR A 17 4.33 -15.45 12.82
CA TYR A 17 4.08 -16.88 12.61
C TYR A 17 2.88 -17.37 13.42
N ALA A 18 2.81 -17.07 14.72
CA ALA A 18 1.68 -17.47 15.55
C ALA A 18 0.35 -16.82 15.09
N LEU A 19 0.38 -15.52 14.75
CA LEU A 19 -0.78 -14.79 14.23
C LEU A 19 -1.27 -15.40 12.91
N SER A 20 -0.36 -15.75 12.00
CA SER A 20 -0.73 -16.33 10.69
C SER A 20 -1.50 -17.65 10.82
N HIS A 21 -1.23 -18.44 11.87
CA HIS A 21 -1.91 -19.70 12.15
C HIS A 21 -3.21 -19.50 12.93
N GLY A 22 -3.18 -18.65 13.97
CA GLY A 22 -4.33 -18.42 14.86
C GLY A 22 -5.39 -17.51 14.27
N CYS A 23 -5.02 -16.60 13.36
CA CYS A 23 -5.87 -15.49 12.90
C CYS A 23 -6.06 -15.49 11.37
N ARG A 24 -6.39 -16.62 10.74
CA ARG A 24 -6.57 -16.71 9.27
C ARG A 24 -7.69 -15.83 8.69
N ASN A 25 -8.62 -15.36 9.53
CA ASN A 25 -9.71 -14.46 9.15
C ASN A 25 -9.43 -12.98 9.49
N LEU A 26 -8.15 -12.63 9.65
CA LEU A 26 -7.73 -11.26 9.91
C LEU A 26 -8.08 -10.36 8.71
N THR A 27 -8.78 -9.27 9.00
CA THR A 27 -9.24 -8.28 8.03
C THR A 27 -8.52 -6.95 8.22
N LYS A 28 -8.15 -6.60 9.45
CA LYS A 28 -7.35 -5.41 9.73
C LYS A 28 -6.21 -5.75 10.67
N LEU A 29 -5.01 -5.30 10.33
CA LEU A 29 -3.83 -5.46 11.16
C LEU A 29 -3.11 -4.12 11.28
N ASN A 30 -2.90 -3.68 12.51
CA ASN A 30 -2.02 -2.56 12.82
C ASN A 30 -0.78 -3.07 13.57
N ILE A 31 0.39 -2.95 12.94
CA ILE A 31 1.70 -3.26 13.56
C ILE A 31 2.66 -2.08 13.42
N SER A 32 2.13 -0.87 13.21
CA SER A 32 2.93 0.35 13.05
C SER A 32 3.89 0.56 14.21
N GLY A 33 5.12 1.02 13.92
CA GLY A 33 6.15 1.30 14.91
C GLY A 33 6.78 0.05 15.55
N CYS A 34 6.43 -1.15 15.09
CA CYS A 34 7.13 -2.37 15.50
C CYS A 34 8.39 -2.54 14.64
N THR A 35 9.53 -2.83 15.27
CA THR A 35 10.85 -2.84 14.61
C THR A 35 11.60 -4.16 14.77
N SER A 36 10.98 -5.17 15.39
CA SER A 36 11.61 -6.44 15.77
C SER A 36 11.22 -7.62 14.88
N PHE A 37 10.52 -7.36 13.77
CA PHE A 37 10.17 -8.35 12.76
C PHE A 37 10.87 -8.04 11.43
N SER A 38 10.88 -9.00 10.52
CA SER A 38 11.52 -8.93 9.21
C SER A 38 10.52 -9.15 8.08
N ASP A 39 10.99 -8.99 6.84
CA ASP A 39 10.20 -9.30 5.65
C ASP A 39 9.77 -10.77 5.58
N GLU A 40 10.55 -11.70 6.15
CA GLU A 40 10.19 -13.13 6.20
C GLU A 40 8.93 -13.35 7.06
N GLY A 41 8.84 -12.66 8.20
CA GLY A 41 7.66 -12.69 9.05
C GLY A 41 6.42 -12.10 8.35
N LEU A 42 6.59 -11.02 7.57
CA LEU A 42 5.51 -10.44 6.77
C LEU A 42 5.09 -11.36 5.60
N GLU A 43 6.04 -11.96 4.90
CA GLU A 43 5.75 -12.91 3.82
C GLU A 43 4.91 -14.06 4.37
N TYR A 44 5.30 -14.61 5.50
CA TYR A 44 4.56 -15.69 6.12
C TYR A 44 3.16 -15.24 6.58
N LEU A 45 3.04 -14.08 7.22
CA LEU A 45 1.74 -13.53 7.62
C LEU A 45 0.81 -13.34 6.42
N THR A 46 1.28 -12.73 5.34
CA THR A 46 0.47 -12.44 4.14
C THR A 46 0.04 -13.73 3.43
N LYS A 47 0.89 -14.76 3.42
CA LYS A 47 0.60 -16.07 2.83
C LYS A 47 -0.65 -16.74 3.42
N PHE A 48 -0.88 -16.61 4.73
CA PHE A 48 -2.02 -17.24 5.41
C PHE A 48 -3.18 -16.28 5.70
N CYS A 49 -2.91 -14.99 5.94
CA CYS A 49 -3.92 -13.97 6.22
C CYS A 49 -4.44 -13.29 4.95
N ARG A 50 -4.91 -14.08 3.97
CA ARG A 50 -5.28 -13.59 2.62
C ARG A 50 -6.54 -12.71 2.58
N LYS A 51 -7.28 -12.63 3.68
CA LYS A 51 -8.49 -11.78 3.83
C LYS A 51 -8.17 -10.37 4.34
N LEU A 52 -6.89 -10.01 4.45
CA LEU A 52 -6.47 -8.68 4.88
C LEU A 52 -7.02 -7.61 3.94
N LYS A 53 -7.70 -6.63 4.55
CA LYS A 53 -8.25 -5.44 3.89
C LYS A 53 -7.52 -4.17 4.31
N ILE A 54 -7.03 -4.10 5.54
CA ILE A 54 -6.30 -2.94 6.05
C ILE A 54 -5.02 -3.42 6.72
N LEU A 55 -3.89 -2.86 6.31
CA LEU A 55 -2.58 -3.16 6.87
C LEU A 55 -1.83 -1.85 7.16
N ASN A 56 -1.48 -1.64 8.42
CA ASN A 56 -0.68 -0.50 8.84
C ASN A 56 0.72 -0.93 9.28
N LEU A 57 1.71 -0.51 8.50
CA LEU A 57 3.15 -0.74 8.67
C LEU A 57 3.92 0.57 8.92
N CYS A 58 3.23 1.68 9.20
CA CYS A 58 3.87 2.98 9.41
C CYS A 58 5.04 2.88 10.42
N GLY A 59 6.21 3.40 10.06
CA GLY A 59 7.40 3.41 10.92
C GLY A 59 8.07 2.05 11.15
N CYS A 60 7.75 1.03 10.35
CA CYS A 60 8.41 -0.29 10.42
C CYS A 60 9.74 -0.29 9.65
N VAL A 61 10.67 0.58 10.03
CA VAL A 61 11.89 0.93 9.26
C VAL A 61 12.82 -0.25 8.89
N LYS A 62 12.81 -1.33 9.68
CA LYS A 62 13.66 -2.52 9.44
C LYS A 62 13.01 -3.60 8.57
N ALA A 63 11.70 -3.48 8.33
CA ALA A 63 10.91 -4.40 7.55
C ALA A 63 10.13 -3.62 6.48
N ALA A 64 9.13 -4.25 5.88
CA ALA A 64 8.34 -3.64 4.81
C ALA A 64 9.22 -3.21 3.62
N THR A 65 10.28 -3.98 3.34
CA THR A 65 11.14 -3.75 2.19
C THR A 65 10.54 -4.39 0.93
N ASP A 66 11.33 -4.43 -0.13
CA ASP A 66 10.91 -4.91 -1.44
C ASP A 66 10.32 -6.34 -1.43
N CYS A 67 10.86 -7.23 -0.58
CA CYS A 67 10.39 -8.61 -0.46
C CYS A 67 8.99 -8.66 0.19
N ALA A 68 8.79 -7.94 1.28
CA ALA A 68 7.49 -7.83 1.93
C ALA A 68 6.43 -7.24 1.01
N LEU A 69 6.74 -6.17 0.27
CA LEU A 69 5.79 -5.56 -0.66
C LEU A 69 5.40 -6.49 -1.81
N GLN A 70 6.34 -7.29 -2.30
CA GLN A 70 6.05 -8.34 -3.29
C GLN A 70 5.10 -9.39 -2.71
N ALA A 71 5.36 -9.88 -1.50
CA ALA A 71 4.50 -10.86 -0.83
C ALA A 71 3.09 -10.32 -0.58
N ILE A 72 2.98 -9.06 -0.14
CA ILE A 72 1.69 -8.37 0.02
C ILE A 72 0.94 -8.33 -1.32
N GLY A 73 1.59 -7.89 -2.39
CA GLY A 73 0.98 -7.82 -3.73
C GLY A 73 0.52 -9.19 -4.25
N GLN A 74 1.25 -10.26 -3.94
CA GLN A 74 0.89 -11.61 -4.41
C GLN A 74 -0.23 -12.26 -3.58
N ASN A 75 -0.26 -12.02 -2.27
CA ASN A 75 -1.10 -12.79 -1.35
C ASN A 75 -2.35 -12.05 -0.88
N CYS A 76 -2.30 -10.72 -0.76
CA CYS A 76 -3.34 -9.88 -0.16
C CYS A 76 -4.19 -9.16 -1.23
N ASN A 77 -4.82 -9.92 -2.13
CA ASN A 77 -5.61 -9.36 -3.23
C ASN A 77 -6.87 -8.58 -2.80
N MET A 78 -7.32 -8.74 -1.55
CA MET A 78 -8.44 -8.00 -0.96
C MET A 78 -8.01 -6.72 -0.23
N LEU A 79 -6.75 -6.29 -0.35
CA LEU A 79 -6.23 -5.14 0.38
C LEU A 79 -6.85 -3.85 -0.14
N HIS A 80 -7.50 -3.09 0.75
CA HIS A 80 -8.14 -1.80 0.48
C HIS A 80 -7.28 -0.63 0.95
N SER A 81 -6.55 -0.80 2.06
CA SER A 81 -5.74 0.26 2.66
C SER A 81 -4.39 -0.28 3.13
N LEU A 82 -3.33 0.41 2.72
CA LEU A 82 -1.96 0.12 3.12
C LEU A 82 -1.27 1.41 3.58
N ASN A 83 -0.73 1.40 4.79
CA ASN A 83 0.09 2.50 5.28
C ASN A 83 1.55 2.04 5.43
N LEU A 84 2.45 2.69 4.70
CA LEU A 84 3.90 2.49 4.68
C LEU A 84 4.65 3.77 5.09
N GLY A 85 3.97 4.77 5.66
CA GLY A 85 4.61 6.03 6.03
C GLY A 85 5.84 5.81 6.92
N TRP A 86 6.88 6.61 6.72
CA TRP A 86 8.17 6.51 7.42
C TRP A 86 8.85 5.13 7.28
N CYS A 87 8.60 4.41 6.18
CA CYS A 87 9.34 3.20 5.83
C CYS A 87 10.43 3.58 4.81
N ASP A 88 11.61 3.90 5.30
CA ASP A 88 12.71 4.46 4.49
C ASP A 88 13.23 3.52 3.41
N ASN A 89 12.98 2.21 3.52
CA ASN A 89 13.46 1.19 2.59
C ASN A 89 12.52 0.90 1.42
N VAL A 90 11.37 1.58 1.33
CA VAL A 90 10.37 1.37 0.27
C VAL A 90 10.77 2.08 -1.01
N GLY A 91 11.01 1.34 -2.10
CA GLY A 91 11.41 1.87 -3.42
C GLY A 91 10.38 1.71 -4.54
N ASP A 92 10.61 2.43 -5.66
CA ASP A 92 9.67 2.52 -6.79
C ASP A 92 9.22 1.18 -7.36
N LEU A 93 10.16 0.26 -7.57
CA LEU A 93 9.95 -1.02 -8.27
C LEU A 93 8.88 -1.89 -7.59
N ARG A 94 8.61 -1.67 -6.30
CA ARG A 94 7.72 -2.52 -5.51
C ARG A 94 6.42 -1.86 -5.12
N VAL A 95 6.35 -0.52 -5.15
CA VAL A 95 5.07 0.19 -5.25
C VAL A 95 4.31 -0.26 -6.50
N THR A 96 5.02 -0.47 -7.62
CA THR A 96 4.45 -1.06 -8.84
C THR A 96 3.87 -2.47 -8.60
N SER A 97 4.53 -3.30 -7.78
CA SER A 97 4.06 -4.66 -7.49
C SER A 97 2.76 -4.67 -6.68
N LEU A 98 2.62 -3.75 -5.71
CA LEU A 98 1.36 -3.54 -4.98
C LEU A 98 0.24 -3.12 -5.93
N ALA A 99 0.55 -2.21 -6.85
CA ALA A 99 -0.41 -1.65 -7.79
C ALA A 99 -0.97 -2.69 -8.78
N TYR A 100 -0.19 -3.72 -9.13
CA TYR A 100 -0.66 -4.84 -9.95
C TYR A 100 -1.28 -5.97 -9.14
N GLY A 101 -0.85 -6.16 -7.88
CA GLY A 101 -1.25 -7.29 -7.04
C GLY A 101 -2.53 -7.06 -6.21
N CYS A 102 -2.83 -5.79 -5.88
CA CYS A 102 -3.97 -5.41 -5.03
C CYS A 102 -5.01 -4.61 -5.84
N PRO A 103 -5.90 -5.27 -6.61
CA PRO A 103 -6.86 -4.59 -7.48
C PRO A 103 -7.90 -3.75 -6.72
N ASP A 104 -8.13 -4.05 -5.44
CA ASP A 104 -9.09 -3.34 -4.58
C ASP A 104 -8.45 -2.21 -3.75
N LEU A 105 -7.17 -1.88 -4.00
CA LEU A 105 -6.44 -0.89 -3.20
C LEU A 105 -7.00 0.52 -3.44
N ARG A 106 -7.52 1.12 -2.36
CA ARG A 106 -8.17 2.45 -2.36
C ARG A 106 -7.36 3.49 -1.60
N CYS A 107 -6.56 3.09 -0.63
CA CYS A 107 -5.77 4.00 0.19
C CYS A 107 -4.32 3.53 0.30
N LEU A 108 -3.37 4.37 -0.11
CA LEU A 108 -1.94 4.12 0.04
C LEU A 108 -1.28 5.32 0.72
N ASP A 109 -0.59 5.08 1.83
CA ASP A 109 0.20 6.10 2.51
C ASP A 109 1.69 5.78 2.37
N LEU A 110 2.44 6.72 1.78
CA LEU A 110 3.88 6.67 1.57
C LEU A 110 4.58 7.89 2.22
N CYS A 111 3.91 8.63 3.11
CA CYS A 111 4.44 9.84 3.74
C CYS A 111 5.86 9.60 4.31
N GLY A 112 6.82 10.45 3.96
CA GLY A 112 8.20 10.33 4.44
C GLY A 112 9.01 9.15 3.89
N CYS A 113 8.51 8.37 2.91
CA CYS A 113 9.31 7.35 2.22
C CYS A 113 10.29 8.00 1.23
N VAL A 114 11.51 8.25 1.68
CA VAL A 114 12.54 9.04 0.94
C VAL A 114 13.06 8.41 -0.36
N ARG A 115 12.84 7.11 -0.59
CA ARG A 115 13.33 6.37 -1.77
C ARG A 115 12.33 6.29 -2.92
N ILE A 116 11.15 6.91 -2.77
CA ILE A 116 10.12 6.97 -3.80
C ILE A 116 10.37 8.16 -4.72
N THR A 117 10.35 7.92 -6.03
CA THR A 117 10.58 8.89 -7.11
C THR A 117 9.38 8.96 -8.06
N ASP A 118 9.47 9.85 -9.06
CA ASP A 118 8.49 10.00 -10.13
C ASP A 118 8.14 8.66 -10.81
N ARG A 119 9.05 7.68 -10.84
CA ARG A 119 8.78 6.35 -11.42
C ARG A 119 7.65 5.61 -10.71
N ALA A 120 7.53 5.73 -9.38
CA ALA A 120 6.41 5.17 -8.63
C ALA A 120 5.11 5.85 -9.04
N MET A 121 5.11 7.17 -9.19
CA MET A 121 3.92 7.95 -9.58
C MET A 121 3.42 7.54 -10.97
N TYR A 122 4.32 7.43 -11.95
CA TYR A 122 3.98 6.93 -13.27
C TYR A 122 3.47 5.48 -13.21
N SER A 123 4.10 4.63 -12.40
CA SER A 123 3.68 3.23 -12.25
C SER A 123 2.28 3.12 -11.64
N LEU A 124 1.98 3.87 -10.58
CA LEU A 124 0.66 3.93 -9.96
C LEU A 124 -0.39 4.43 -10.96
N ALA A 125 -0.08 5.48 -11.73
CA ALA A 125 -0.95 6.03 -12.76
C ALA A 125 -1.25 5.08 -13.94
N HIS A 126 -0.37 4.11 -14.19
CA HIS A 126 -0.52 3.11 -15.25
C HIS A 126 -0.95 1.72 -14.74
N SER A 127 -0.95 1.51 -13.43
CA SER A 127 -1.31 0.24 -12.82
C SER A 127 -2.79 -0.09 -13.00
N ARG A 128 -3.10 -1.38 -13.20
CA ARG A 128 -4.46 -1.90 -13.40
C ARG A 128 -5.24 -2.01 -12.09
N VAL A 129 -5.31 -0.95 -11.29
CA VAL A 129 -6.53 -0.71 -10.50
C VAL A 129 -7.60 -0.39 -11.55
N LYS A 130 -8.33 -1.41 -12.01
CA LYS A 130 -8.90 -1.46 -13.37
C LYS A 130 -9.88 -0.31 -13.64
N ASN A 131 -9.57 0.47 -14.68
CA ASN A 131 -10.58 1.03 -15.57
C ASN A 131 -10.67 0.06 -16.77
N LYS A 132 -11.67 -0.83 -16.80
CA LYS A 132 -11.88 -1.76 -17.93
C LYS A 132 -12.41 -0.98 -19.14
N ALA A 133 -11.52 -0.44 -19.97
CA ALA A 133 -11.87 0.15 -21.26
C ALA A 133 -11.54 -0.77 -22.46
N SER A 134 -11.50 -2.10 -22.26
CA SER A 134 -11.26 -3.02 -23.37
C SER A 134 -12.10 -4.28 -23.20
N ILE A 135 -13.01 -4.49 -24.15
CA ILE A 135 -14.04 -5.55 -24.28
C ILE A 135 -15.44 -5.02 -23.88
N TRP A 136 -16.12 -4.48 -24.89
CA TRP A 136 -17.51 -4.03 -24.89
C TRP A 136 -18.49 -5.08 -24.33
N GLN A 137 -19.30 -4.70 -23.34
CA GLN A 137 -20.65 -5.23 -23.13
C GLN A 137 -21.59 -4.06 -22.77
N PRO A 138 -22.70 -3.86 -23.50
CA PRO A 138 -23.64 -2.79 -23.22
C PRO A 138 -24.59 -3.23 -22.10
N MET A 139 -24.20 -2.96 -20.85
CA MET A 139 -25.14 -2.75 -19.76
C MET A 139 -24.59 -1.64 -18.87
N MET A 140 -25.22 -0.46 -18.96
CA MET A 140 -25.01 0.66 -18.06
C MET A 140 -25.17 0.20 -16.60
N GLY A 141 -24.25 0.62 -15.72
CA GLY A 141 -24.47 0.53 -14.27
C GLY A 141 -23.25 0.53 -13.33
N ARG A 142 -21.99 0.48 -13.80
CA ARG A 142 -20.81 0.46 -12.92
C ARG A 142 -19.61 1.24 -13.45
N TYR A 143 -19.85 2.48 -13.86
CA TYR A 143 -18.84 3.52 -13.69
C TYR A 143 -19.10 4.00 -12.25
N ASP A 144 -18.24 3.79 -11.23
CA ASP A 144 -17.46 4.89 -10.61
C ASP A 144 -16.73 4.46 -9.29
N GLU A 145 -16.43 3.16 -9.05
CA GLU A 145 -16.00 2.71 -7.69
C GLU A 145 -14.61 2.06 -7.56
N GLU A 146 -13.93 1.80 -8.68
CA GLU A 146 -12.67 1.06 -8.73
C GLU A 146 -11.48 2.03 -8.93
N GLY A 147 -10.45 1.99 -8.07
CA GLY A 147 -9.31 2.93 -8.15
C GLY A 147 -8.69 3.29 -6.81
N LEU A 148 -7.42 3.73 -6.84
CA LEU A 148 -6.76 4.35 -5.68
C LEU A 148 -7.41 5.73 -5.43
N ARG A 149 -8.11 5.87 -4.31
CA ARG A 149 -8.88 7.07 -3.90
C ARG A 149 -8.05 8.05 -3.08
N SER A 150 -7.11 7.55 -2.30
CA SER A 150 -6.19 8.38 -1.53
C SER A 150 -4.76 7.87 -1.68
N LEU A 151 -3.86 8.81 -1.95
CA LEU A 151 -2.42 8.61 -1.98
C LEU A 151 -1.79 9.72 -1.13
N ASN A 152 -1.22 9.36 0.02
CA ASN A 152 -0.47 10.30 0.84
C ASN A 152 1.02 10.22 0.45
N ILE A 153 1.49 11.30 -0.15
CA ILE A 153 2.90 11.54 -0.51
C ILE A 153 3.36 12.89 0.07
N SER A 154 2.90 13.22 1.29
CA SER A 154 3.36 14.42 2.00
C SER A 154 4.78 14.23 2.55
N GLN A 155 5.46 15.36 2.82
CA GLN A 155 6.86 15.43 3.28
C GLN A 155 7.88 14.89 2.27
N TYR A 156 7.53 14.94 0.99
CA TYR A 156 8.44 14.66 -0.12
C TYR A 156 9.14 15.92 -0.62
N THR A 157 10.44 15.82 -0.84
CA THR A 157 11.26 16.87 -1.47
C THR A 157 11.75 16.48 -2.87
N ALA A 158 11.53 15.24 -3.31
CA ALA A 158 12.10 14.69 -4.55
C ALA A 158 11.09 14.47 -5.70
N LEU A 159 9.78 14.63 -5.46
CA LEU A 159 8.75 14.45 -6.50
C LEU A 159 8.56 15.73 -7.31
N THR A 160 8.52 15.61 -8.64
CA THR A 160 8.24 16.77 -9.48
C THR A 160 6.75 17.10 -9.50
N PRO A 161 6.35 18.40 -9.57
CA PRO A 161 4.95 18.78 -9.75
C PRO A 161 4.30 18.10 -10.96
N SER A 162 5.08 17.88 -12.03
CA SER A 162 4.63 17.19 -13.24
C SER A 162 4.25 15.73 -12.99
N ALA A 163 5.00 14.99 -12.18
CA ALA A 163 4.69 13.60 -11.85
C ALA A 163 3.43 13.49 -10.98
N VAL A 164 3.26 14.41 -10.03
CA VAL A 164 2.04 14.50 -9.21
C VAL A 164 0.83 14.83 -10.09
N GLN A 165 0.95 15.83 -10.97
CA GLN A 165 -0.11 16.21 -11.90
C GLN A 165 -0.47 15.08 -12.86
N HIS A 166 0.53 14.33 -13.34
CA HIS A 166 0.30 13.17 -14.20
C HIS A 166 -0.52 12.08 -13.50
N TYR A 167 -0.23 11.80 -12.23
CA TYR A 167 -1.01 10.85 -11.44
C TYR A 167 -2.45 11.35 -11.18
N VAL A 168 -2.61 12.63 -10.80
CA VAL A 168 -3.92 13.26 -10.54
C VAL A 168 -4.80 13.20 -11.78
N THR A 169 -4.28 13.58 -12.95
CA THR A 169 -5.06 13.61 -14.20
C THR A 169 -5.55 12.22 -14.64
N ARG A 170 -4.90 11.14 -14.20
CA ARG A 170 -5.29 9.76 -14.51
C ARG A 170 -6.08 9.07 -13.40
N SER A 171 -6.21 9.69 -12.23
CA SER A 171 -6.89 9.14 -11.06
C SER A 171 -8.03 10.08 -10.65
N PRO A 172 -9.18 10.09 -11.36
CA PRO A 172 -10.26 11.05 -11.12
C PRO A 172 -10.92 10.92 -9.73
N LEU A 173 -10.74 9.77 -9.06
CA LEU A 173 -11.21 9.52 -7.70
C LEU A 173 -10.22 9.98 -6.61
N PHE A 174 -9.06 10.51 -7.01
CA PHE A 174 -8.03 10.96 -6.08
C PHE A 174 -8.40 12.30 -5.46
N THR A 175 -8.68 12.31 -4.15
CA THR A 175 -8.70 13.54 -3.36
C THR A 175 -7.30 13.80 -2.84
N PRO A 176 -6.58 14.83 -3.33
CA PRO A 176 -5.24 15.05 -2.87
C PRO A 176 -5.32 15.63 -1.44
N ALA A 177 -4.72 14.91 -0.48
CA ALA A 177 -4.39 15.49 0.82
C ALA A 177 -3.19 16.43 0.60
N LEU A 178 -3.44 17.59 0.00
CA LEU A 178 -2.43 18.62 -0.27
C LEU A 178 -2.08 19.37 1.00
N GLU A 179 -1.49 18.68 1.98
CA GLU A 179 -0.66 19.36 2.96
C GLU A 179 0.79 19.31 2.47
N GLY A 180 1.29 20.43 1.95
CA GLY A 180 2.73 20.67 1.81
C GLY A 180 3.35 20.62 0.42
N ILE A 181 2.59 20.65 -0.69
CA ILE A 181 3.20 20.97 -1.99
C ILE A 181 3.45 22.49 -2.02
N PRO A 182 4.70 22.96 -2.17
CA PRO A 182 4.96 24.39 -2.30
C PRO A 182 4.22 24.91 -3.55
N SER A 183 3.35 25.88 -3.35
CA SER A 183 2.71 26.62 -4.42
C SER A 183 3.79 27.40 -5.18
N SER A 184 4.08 26.94 -6.40
CA SER A 184 4.76 27.62 -7.53
C SER A 184 5.98 28.48 -7.22
#